data_AF-A0A2S0NI09-F1
#
_entry.id   AF-A0A2S0NI09-F1
#
_cell.length_a   1.000
_cell.length_b   1.000
_cell.length_c   1.000
_cell.angle_alpha   90.00
_cell.angle_beta   90.00
_cell.angle_gamma   90.00
#
_symmetry.space_group_name_H-M   'P 1'
#
loop_
_entity.id
_entity.type
_entity.pdbx_description
1 polymer ?
#
loop_
_entity_poly.entity_id
_entity_poly.type
_entity_poly.pdbx_seq_one_letter_code
_entity_poly.pdbx_strand_id
1 'polypeptide(L)'
;MMRIVVTGAAGLVGQNLIARLKRQQGVSIVGIDKHPTNTALLRRIHPEMTVIEADLAVDGPWQDAFAGADAVVLNQAQIGGLDEAEFVANNVTATERIVEAMRRHRVPYFVHISSSVVNSRADDFYTRSKTAQERYIDTVEIPHVVLRPTLMFGWFDRKHLGWLRRFMDRTPVFPIPGDGKFIRQPLYVGDFAAIIASCLASRATGTYDISGREQIHYGDLIRMIHAIVEPKARIIHLPYRVFWLLLWAYARVDRNPPFTTRQLEALVIPETFPVIDWPGIFGVTATPLRTALEETYRHPDYSGIVLDF
;
A
#
# COMPACT_ATOMS: atom_id res chain seq x y z
N MET A 1 16.57 3.07 22.79
CA MET A 1 15.63 2.23 22.03
C MET A 1 14.57 3.17 21.47
N MET A 2 14.41 3.26 20.15
CA MET A 2 13.44 4.11 19.48
C MET A 2 12.07 3.43 19.49
N ARG A 3 11.06 4.07 20.08
CA ARG A 3 9.69 3.57 20.16
C ARG A 3 8.83 4.17 19.05
N ILE A 4 8.28 3.32 18.18
CA ILE A 4 7.53 3.72 17.00
C ILE A 4 6.09 3.20 17.12
N VAL A 5 5.11 4.06 16.89
CA VAL A 5 3.71 3.64 16.72
C VAL A 5 3.38 3.61 15.23
N VAL A 6 2.83 2.51 14.74
CA VAL A 6 2.42 2.35 13.35
C VAL A 6 0.91 2.20 13.30
N THR A 7 0.20 3.15 12.68
CA THR A 7 -1.23 3.03 12.42
C THR A 7 -1.47 2.40 11.05
N GLY A 8 -2.58 1.67 10.87
CA GLY A 8 -2.76 0.83 9.68
C GLY A 8 -1.71 -0.29 9.61
N ALA A 9 -1.28 -0.78 10.79
CA ALA A 9 -0.17 -1.73 10.93
C ALA A 9 -0.46 -3.08 10.25
N ALA A 10 -1.73 -3.46 10.13
CA ALA A 10 -2.12 -4.74 9.57
C ALA A 10 -2.32 -4.69 8.04
N GLY A 11 -2.17 -3.51 7.41
CA GLY A 11 -2.22 -3.33 5.96
C GLY A 11 -0.90 -3.63 5.23
N LEU A 12 -0.91 -3.49 3.90
CA LEU A 12 0.23 -3.81 3.01
C LEU A 12 1.53 -3.11 3.45
N VAL A 13 1.48 -1.78 3.58
CA VAL A 13 2.66 -0.98 3.95
C VAL A 13 3.09 -1.28 5.38
N GLY A 14 2.14 -1.33 6.32
CA GLY A 14 2.40 -1.60 7.74
C GLY A 14 3.14 -2.91 7.96
N GLN A 15 2.64 -4.02 7.40
CA GLN A 15 3.29 -5.32 7.58
C GLN A 15 4.67 -5.39 6.91
N ASN A 16 4.84 -4.80 5.71
CA ASN A 16 6.15 -4.75 5.06
C ASN A 16 7.16 -3.90 5.82
N LEU A 17 6.70 -2.79 6.40
CA LEU A 17 7.52 -1.90 7.21
C LEU A 17 7.96 -2.59 8.51
N ILE A 18 7.01 -3.18 9.25
CA ILE A 18 7.27 -3.84 10.52
C ILE A 18 8.25 -5.01 10.34
N ALA A 19 8.04 -5.85 9.34
CA ALA A 19 8.93 -6.99 9.04
C ALA A 19 10.39 -6.58 8.75
N ARG A 20 10.60 -5.34 8.27
CA ARG A 20 11.92 -4.77 7.96
C ARG A 20 12.51 -4.00 9.15
N LEU A 21 11.73 -3.14 9.80
CA LEU A 21 12.18 -2.36 10.96
C LEU A 21 12.61 -3.25 12.13
N LYS A 22 11.92 -4.38 12.36
CA LYS A 22 12.28 -5.30 13.45
C LYS A 22 13.65 -5.97 13.27
N ARG A 23 14.21 -5.96 12.06
CA ARG A 23 15.58 -6.44 11.82
C ARG A 23 16.64 -5.44 12.31
N GLN A 24 16.24 -4.20 12.59
CA GLN A 24 17.12 -3.17 13.11
C GLN A 24 17.19 -3.27 14.64
N GLN A 25 18.39 -3.08 15.19
CA GLN A 25 18.59 -3.09 16.64
C GLN A 25 18.02 -1.83 17.27
N GLY A 26 17.50 -1.97 18.50
CA GLY A 26 17.08 -0.82 19.29
C GLY A 26 15.77 -0.17 18.84
N VAL A 27 14.94 -0.86 18.04
CA VAL A 27 13.59 -0.41 17.67
C VAL A 27 12.54 -1.20 18.44
N SER A 28 11.57 -0.51 19.01
CA SER A 28 10.35 -1.08 19.61
C SER A 28 9.14 -0.55 18.86
N ILE A 29 8.19 -1.43 18.52
CA ILE A 29 7.06 -1.11 17.66
C ILE A 29 5.76 -1.44 18.38
N VAL A 30 4.80 -0.51 18.32
CA VAL A 30 3.39 -0.76 18.63
C VAL A 30 2.58 -0.60 17.35
N GLY A 31 1.87 -1.66 16.95
CA GLY A 31 0.98 -1.63 15.79
C GLY A 31 -0.46 -1.39 16.20
N ILE A 32 -1.16 -0.51 15.49
CA ILE A 32 -2.61 -0.27 15.69
C ILE A 32 -3.32 -0.44 14.34
N ASP A 33 -4.39 -1.24 14.33
CA ASP A 33 -5.26 -1.45 13.18
C ASP A 33 -6.65 -1.90 13.67
N LYS A 34 -7.68 -1.79 12.82
CA LYS A 34 -9.05 -2.18 13.19
C LYS A 34 -9.51 -3.51 12.58
N HIS A 35 -8.75 -4.09 11.65
CA HIS A 35 -9.17 -5.29 10.93
C HIS A 35 -8.85 -6.57 11.72
N PRO A 36 -9.83 -7.30 12.29
CA PRO A 36 -9.58 -8.40 13.24
C PRO A 36 -8.78 -9.57 12.66
N THR A 37 -9.10 -10.00 11.43
CA THR A 37 -8.35 -11.08 10.75
C THR A 37 -6.87 -10.70 10.57
N ASN A 38 -6.60 -9.48 10.10
CA ASN A 38 -5.25 -9.04 9.79
C ASN A 38 -4.45 -8.69 11.06
N THR A 39 -5.08 -8.18 12.13
CA THR A 39 -4.43 -7.98 13.44
C THR A 39 -4.07 -9.31 14.09
N ALA A 40 -4.94 -10.32 14.01
CA ALA A 40 -4.64 -11.68 14.48
C ALA A 40 -3.47 -12.31 13.71
N LEU A 41 -3.44 -12.14 12.39
CA LEU A 41 -2.31 -12.55 11.56
C LEU A 41 -1.02 -11.83 11.97
N LEU A 42 -1.07 -10.52 12.18
CA LEU A 42 0.08 -9.72 12.59
C LEU A 42 0.65 -10.19 13.94
N ARG A 43 -0.21 -10.48 14.94
CA ARG A 43 0.20 -11.08 16.22
C ARG A 43 0.88 -12.44 16.04
N ARG A 44 0.37 -13.27 15.12
CA ARG A 44 0.95 -14.59 14.85
C ARG A 44 2.35 -14.51 14.23
N ILE A 45 2.56 -13.57 13.30
CA ILE A 45 3.86 -13.37 12.63
C ILE A 45 4.85 -12.65 13.57
N HIS A 46 4.35 -11.82 14.48
CA HIS A 46 5.13 -10.97 15.36
C HIS A 46 4.65 -11.06 16.82
N PRO A 47 4.82 -12.21 17.50
CA PRO A 47 4.26 -12.46 18.84
C PRO A 47 4.86 -11.60 19.95
N GLU A 48 6.05 -11.04 19.74
CA GLU A 48 6.72 -10.15 20.67
C GLU A 48 6.26 -8.68 20.56
N MET A 49 5.54 -8.34 19.48
CA MET A 49 5.08 -6.98 19.22
C MET A 49 3.74 -6.71 19.91
N THR A 50 3.58 -5.50 20.44
CA THR A 50 2.26 -5.06 20.91
C THR A 50 1.39 -4.71 19.71
N VAL A 51 0.27 -5.42 19.55
CA VAL A 51 -0.74 -5.17 18.50
C VAL A 51 -2.07 -4.79 19.17
N ILE A 52 -2.48 -3.54 18.97
CA ILE A 52 -3.75 -3.00 19.45
C ILE A 52 -4.77 -3.09 18.31
N GLU A 53 -5.88 -3.75 18.59
CA GLU A 53 -7.03 -3.76 17.69
C GLU A 53 -8.00 -2.67 18.12
N ALA A 54 -8.14 -1.62 17.32
CA ALA A 54 -8.98 -0.48 17.64
C ALA A 54 -9.38 0.31 16.38
N ASP A 55 -10.60 0.84 16.38
CA ASP A 55 -11.00 1.84 15.41
C ASP A 55 -10.46 3.22 15.84
N LEU A 56 -9.50 3.73 15.06
CA LEU A 56 -8.87 5.03 15.29
C LEU A 56 -9.84 6.20 15.07
N ALA A 57 -10.99 5.95 14.43
CA ALA A 57 -12.09 6.89 14.30
C ALA A 57 -13.06 6.85 15.50
N VAL A 58 -12.69 6.23 16.61
CA VAL A 58 -13.43 6.26 17.88
C VAL A 58 -12.44 6.44 19.02
N ASP A 59 -12.73 7.30 19.98
CA ASP A 59 -11.86 7.48 21.14
C ASP A 59 -11.83 6.20 22.00
N GLY A 60 -10.65 5.84 22.52
CA GLY A 60 -10.52 4.70 23.41
C GLY A 60 -9.17 4.63 24.14
N PRO A 61 -8.79 3.44 24.64
CA PRO A 61 -7.50 3.22 25.30
C PRO A 61 -6.31 3.27 24.34
N TRP A 62 -6.54 3.19 23.03
CA TRP A 62 -5.45 3.15 22.05
C TRP A 62 -4.65 4.47 22.02
N GLN A 63 -5.25 5.60 22.40
CA GLN A 63 -4.53 6.88 22.47
C GLN A 63 -3.36 6.86 23.45
N ASP A 64 -3.44 6.07 24.52
CA ASP A 64 -2.36 5.95 25.51
C ASP A 64 -1.12 5.26 24.93
N ALA A 65 -1.26 4.54 23.80
CA ALA A 65 -0.15 3.92 23.10
C ALA A 65 0.85 4.93 22.53
N PHE A 66 0.51 6.22 22.46
CA PHE A 66 1.41 7.27 22.00
C PHE A 66 2.36 7.76 23.10
N ALA A 67 2.12 7.40 24.36
CA ALA A 67 3.01 7.74 25.48
C ALA A 67 4.44 7.23 25.25
N GLY A 68 5.40 8.13 25.30
CA GLY A 68 6.82 7.82 25.09
C GLY A 68 7.18 7.36 23.67
N ALA A 69 6.31 7.56 22.68
CA ALA A 69 6.65 7.32 21.28
C ALA A 69 7.64 8.37 20.78
N ASP A 70 8.73 7.92 20.15
CA ASP A 70 9.69 8.79 19.47
C ASP A 70 9.22 9.18 18.07
N ALA A 71 8.36 8.39 17.45
CA ALA A 71 7.81 8.66 16.13
C ALA A 71 6.49 7.91 15.90
N VAL A 72 5.69 8.44 14.98
CA VAL A 72 4.49 7.77 14.46
C VAL A 72 4.61 7.59 12.95
N VAL A 73 4.22 6.42 12.46
CA VAL A 73 3.95 6.20 11.03
C VAL A 73 2.44 6.22 10.85
N LEU A 74 1.94 7.34 10.31
CA LEU A 74 0.52 7.59 10.11
C LEU A 74 0.11 7.00 8.75
N ASN A 75 -0.30 5.72 8.78
CA ASN A 75 -0.52 4.86 7.61
C ASN A 75 -1.92 4.21 7.57
N GLN A 76 -2.82 4.55 8.47
CA GLN A 76 -4.22 4.10 8.38
C GLN A 76 -4.91 4.73 7.16
N ALA A 77 -5.64 3.92 6.39
CA ALA A 77 -6.40 4.40 5.24
C ALA A 77 -7.56 3.47 4.84
N GLN A 78 -8.72 4.07 4.54
CA GLN A 78 -9.76 3.47 3.70
C GLN A 78 -9.46 3.80 2.24
N ILE A 79 -9.19 2.77 1.44
CA ILE A 79 -8.74 2.89 0.04
C ILE A 79 -9.79 2.41 -0.98
N GLY A 80 -10.94 1.93 -0.51
CA GLY A 80 -12.01 1.39 -1.34
C GLY A 80 -13.22 1.06 -0.49
N GLY A 81 -14.40 1.12 -1.07
CA GLY A 81 -15.66 1.04 -0.33
C GLY A 81 -16.75 1.77 -1.10
N LEU A 82 -18.00 1.56 -0.72
CA LEU A 82 -19.15 2.20 -1.35
C LEU A 82 -19.73 3.35 -0.51
N ASP A 83 -19.33 3.45 0.76
CA ASP A 83 -19.82 4.44 1.70
C ASP A 83 -18.76 5.53 1.93
N GLU A 84 -19.12 6.77 1.58
CA GLU A 84 -18.27 7.94 1.79
C GLU A 84 -17.95 8.18 3.28
N ALA A 85 -18.87 7.82 4.19
CA ALA A 85 -18.69 8.01 5.62
C ALA A 85 -17.49 7.20 6.15
N GLU A 86 -17.22 6.02 5.58
CA GLU A 86 -16.03 5.22 5.94
C GLU A 86 -14.73 5.92 5.55
N PHE A 87 -14.70 6.60 4.40
CA PHE A 87 -13.52 7.36 3.97
C PHE A 87 -13.28 8.56 4.89
N VAL A 88 -14.33 9.29 5.25
CA VAL A 88 -14.22 10.41 6.19
C VAL A 88 -13.75 9.91 7.55
N ALA A 89 -14.38 8.88 8.11
CA ALA A 89 -14.04 8.34 9.42
C ALA A 89 -12.59 7.86 9.48
N ASN A 90 -12.17 7.02 8.51
CA ASN A 90 -10.88 6.33 8.59
C ASN A 90 -9.69 7.16 8.09
N ASN A 91 -9.91 8.11 7.19
CA ASN A 91 -8.83 8.95 6.66
C ASN A 91 -8.76 10.30 7.37
N VAL A 92 -9.90 10.97 7.58
CA VAL A 92 -9.92 12.33 8.14
C VAL A 92 -10.04 12.27 9.65
N THR A 93 -11.15 11.76 10.17
CA THR A 93 -11.44 11.79 11.61
C THR A 93 -10.42 10.98 12.42
N ALA A 94 -9.99 9.82 11.93
CA ALA A 94 -8.93 9.05 12.56
C ALA A 94 -7.60 9.83 12.62
N THR A 95 -7.23 10.56 11.55
CA THR A 95 -6.02 11.39 11.54
C THR A 95 -6.10 12.50 12.58
N GLU A 96 -7.23 13.19 12.67
CA GLU A 96 -7.43 14.25 13.66
C GLU A 96 -7.23 13.72 15.09
N ARG A 97 -7.80 12.55 15.39
CA ARG A 97 -7.65 11.90 16.70
C ARG A 97 -6.24 11.43 16.97
N ILE A 98 -5.55 10.86 15.98
CA ILE A 98 -4.16 10.42 16.11
C ILE A 98 -3.26 11.63 16.40
N VAL A 99 -3.43 12.73 15.66
CA VAL A 99 -2.66 13.96 15.87
C VAL A 99 -2.94 14.55 17.25
N GLU A 100 -4.19 14.52 17.73
CA GLU A 100 -4.52 14.95 19.08
C GLU A 100 -3.85 14.07 20.16
N ALA A 101 -3.85 12.75 19.98
CA ALA A 101 -3.12 11.85 20.87
C ALA A 101 -1.61 12.12 20.85
N MET A 102 -1.04 12.39 19.68
CA MET A 102 0.36 12.78 19.53
C MET A 102 0.69 14.08 20.26
N ARG A 103 -0.15 15.11 20.16
CA ARG A 103 0.00 16.38 20.89
C ARG A 103 -0.03 16.16 22.39
N ARG A 104 -1.02 15.40 22.89
CA ARG A 104 -1.16 15.05 24.32
C ARG A 104 0.09 14.38 24.87
N HIS A 105 0.67 13.45 24.11
CA HIS A 105 1.83 12.68 24.51
C HIS A 105 3.18 13.28 24.06
N ARG A 106 3.16 14.47 23.45
CA ARG A 106 4.35 15.20 22.97
C ARG A 106 5.22 14.36 22.04
N VAL A 107 4.59 13.61 21.13
CA VAL A 107 5.33 12.85 20.10
C VAL A 107 6.06 13.84 19.19
N PRO A 108 7.38 13.71 19.01
CA PRO A 108 8.18 14.77 18.40
C PRO A 108 8.19 14.74 16.87
N TYR A 109 7.66 13.69 16.24
CA TYR A 109 7.76 13.51 14.80
C TYR A 109 6.77 12.48 14.24
N PHE A 110 6.36 12.64 12.98
CA PHE A 110 5.67 11.58 12.25
C PHE A 110 5.99 11.52 10.76
N VAL A 111 5.77 10.34 10.19
CA VAL A 111 5.77 10.11 8.74
C VAL A 111 4.32 9.92 8.32
N HIS A 112 3.80 10.83 7.50
CA HIS A 112 2.45 10.71 6.94
C HIS A 112 2.49 9.99 5.60
N ILE A 113 1.76 8.87 5.52
CA ILE A 113 1.56 8.16 4.26
C ILE A 113 0.29 8.71 3.59
N SER A 114 0.51 9.62 2.65
CA SER A 114 -0.53 10.13 1.77
C SER A 114 -0.71 9.20 0.55
N SER A 115 -1.03 9.73 -0.62
CA SER A 115 -1.19 8.98 -1.86
C SER A 115 -1.09 9.90 -3.07
N SER A 116 -0.55 9.41 -4.18
CA SER A 116 -0.46 10.17 -5.44
C SER A 116 -1.82 10.60 -6.00
N VAL A 117 -2.94 10.04 -5.51
CA VAL A 117 -4.30 10.44 -5.93
C VAL A 117 -4.60 11.91 -5.63
N VAL A 118 -3.92 12.52 -4.66
CA VAL A 118 -4.09 13.96 -4.37
C VAL A 118 -3.66 14.86 -5.52
N ASN A 119 -2.83 14.33 -6.44
CA ASN A 119 -2.43 15.00 -7.68
C ASN A 119 -3.34 14.63 -8.87
N SER A 120 -4.32 13.74 -8.67
CA SER A 120 -5.26 13.29 -9.70
C SER A 120 -6.32 14.34 -9.98
N ARG A 121 -6.86 14.32 -11.21
CA ARG A 121 -8.07 15.08 -11.57
C ARG A 121 -9.36 14.30 -11.30
N ALA A 122 -9.25 13.03 -10.90
CA ALA A 122 -10.41 12.21 -10.55
C ALA A 122 -11.06 12.75 -9.26
N ASP A 123 -12.39 12.73 -9.22
CA ASP A 123 -13.16 13.11 -8.03
C ASP A 123 -13.91 11.89 -7.51
N ASP A 124 -13.29 11.18 -6.56
CA ASP A 124 -13.88 10.06 -5.84
C ASP A 124 -13.71 10.21 -4.32
N PHE A 125 -14.41 9.38 -3.55
CA PHE A 125 -14.38 9.43 -2.07
C PHE A 125 -12.96 9.32 -1.50
N TYR A 126 -12.11 8.50 -2.14
CA TYR A 126 -10.74 8.31 -1.70
C TYR A 126 -9.90 9.58 -1.94
N THR A 127 -9.99 10.17 -3.12
CA THR A 127 -9.27 11.37 -3.50
C THR A 127 -9.69 12.55 -2.63
N ARG A 128 -11.00 12.78 -2.46
CA ARG A 128 -11.52 13.83 -1.57
C ARG A 128 -11.04 13.67 -0.14
N SER A 129 -11.09 12.45 0.41
CA SER A 129 -10.67 12.22 1.79
C SER A 129 -9.15 12.34 1.99
N LYS A 130 -8.31 11.91 1.04
CA LYS A 130 -6.85 12.12 1.10
C LYS A 130 -6.46 13.59 0.94
N THR A 131 -7.13 14.33 0.05
CA THR A 131 -6.92 15.79 -0.07
C THR A 131 -7.34 16.52 1.21
N ALA A 132 -8.46 16.16 1.82
CA ALA A 132 -8.88 16.72 3.11
C ALA A 132 -7.90 16.37 4.23
N GLN A 133 -7.40 15.13 4.25
CA GLN A 133 -6.40 14.67 5.22
C GLN A 133 -5.09 15.47 5.10
N GLU A 134 -4.57 15.69 3.89
CA GLU A 134 -3.36 16.51 3.71
C GLU A 134 -3.57 17.97 4.13
N ARG A 135 -4.71 18.58 3.76
CA ARG A 135 -5.03 19.95 4.20
C ARG A 135 -5.05 20.09 5.72
N TYR A 136 -5.51 19.06 6.43
CA TYR A 136 -5.43 19.05 7.89
C TYR A 136 -3.98 18.90 8.37
N ILE A 137 -3.20 17.99 7.79
CA ILE A 137 -1.78 17.78 8.12
C ILE A 137 -0.93 19.04 7.88
N ASP A 138 -1.24 19.85 6.86
CA ASP A 138 -0.59 21.14 6.61
C ASP A 138 -0.75 22.14 7.78
N THR A 139 -1.75 21.94 8.65
CA THR A 139 -1.97 22.75 9.86
C THR A 139 -1.25 22.21 11.10
N VAL A 140 -0.61 21.05 11.01
CA VAL A 140 0.01 20.36 12.15
C VAL A 140 1.45 20.82 12.35
N GLU A 141 1.73 21.38 13.53
CA GLU A 141 3.06 21.92 13.88
C GLU A 141 4.07 20.86 14.36
N ILE A 142 3.65 19.60 14.53
CA ILE A 142 4.59 18.51 14.85
C ILE A 142 5.45 18.26 13.61
N PRO A 143 6.80 18.25 13.70
CA PRO A 143 7.68 18.00 12.57
C PRO A 143 7.32 16.71 11.83
N HIS A 144 7.22 16.77 10.50
CA HIS A 144 6.80 15.62 9.72
C HIS A 144 7.24 15.66 8.26
N VAL A 145 7.19 14.48 7.64
CA VAL A 145 7.28 14.30 6.19
C VAL A 145 5.97 13.72 5.66
N VAL A 146 5.54 14.18 4.48
CA VAL A 146 4.42 13.62 3.73
C VAL A 146 4.97 12.85 2.54
N LEU A 147 4.65 11.57 2.47
CA LEU A 147 5.02 10.70 1.35
C LEU A 147 3.77 10.37 0.55
N ARG A 148 3.77 10.65 -0.76
CA ARG A 148 2.67 10.37 -1.69
C ARG A 148 3.05 9.20 -2.60
N PRO A 149 2.89 7.95 -2.15
CA PRO A 149 3.19 6.80 -2.97
C PRO A 149 2.19 6.62 -4.11
N THR A 150 2.69 6.14 -5.23
CA THR A 150 1.91 5.50 -6.29
C THR A 150 1.48 4.09 -5.87
N LEU A 151 0.84 3.36 -6.79
CA LEU A 151 0.38 2.02 -6.54
C LEU A 151 1.54 1.05 -6.21
N MET A 152 1.40 0.36 -5.08
CA MET A 152 2.45 -0.51 -4.55
C MET A 152 2.17 -1.99 -4.74
N PHE A 153 3.25 -2.77 -4.83
CA PHE A 153 3.24 -4.22 -4.72
C PHE A 153 4.33 -4.70 -3.75
N GLY A 154 4.20 -5.93 -3.27
CA GLY A 154 5.17 -6.57 -2.38
C GLY A 154 4.58 -7.76 -1.65
N TRP A 155 5.24 -8.20 -0.57
CA TRP A 155 4.66 -9.19 0.33
C TRP A 155 3.29 -8.73 0.79
N PHE A 156 2.39 -9.67 1.03
CA PHE A 156 1.03 -9.36 1.49
C PHE A 156 0.17 -8.57 0.49
N ASP A 157 0.66 -8.32 -0.75
CA ASP A 157 -0.14 -7.68 -1.79
C ASP A 157 -1.35 -8.56 -2.13
N ARG A 158 -2.52 -8.00 -1.84
CA ARG A 158 -3.80 -8.67 -2.03
C ARG A 158 -4.53 -8.18 -3.29
N LYS A 159 -4.20 -7.01 -3.84
CA LYS A 159 -5.03 -6.34 -4.85
C LYS A 159 -4.46 -6.43 -6.25
N HIS A 160 -3.23 -5.99 -6.45
CA HIS A 160 -2.74 -5.70 -7.79
C HIS A 160 -2.05 -6.91 -8.38
N LEU A 161 -0.74 -7.01 -8.17
CA LEU A 161 0.04 -8.08 -8.74
C LEU A 161 -0.26 -9.41 -8.00
N GLY A 162 -0.54 -9.34 -6.70
CA GLY A 162 -0.96 -10.49 -5.92
C GLY A 162 -2.28 -11.14 -6.41
N TRP A 163 -3.23 -10.35 -6.91
CA TRP A 163 -4.44 -10.91 -7.54
C TRP A 163 -4.12 -11.59 -8.88
N LEU A 164 -3.32 -10.93 -9.73
CA LEU A 164 -2.92 -11.47 -11.04
C LEU A 164 -2.20 -12.82 -10.86
N ARG A 165 -1.29 -12.91 -9.89
CA ARG A 165 -0.61 -14.14 -9.48
C ARG A 165 -1.62 -15.25 -9.15
N ARG A 166 -2.54 -15.01 -8.22
CA ARG A 166 -3.52 -16.03 -7.79
C ARG A 166 -4.46 -16.43 -8.92
N PHE A 167 -4.79 -15.51 -9.81
CA PHE A 167 -5.59 -15.82 -10.99
C PHE A 167 -4.82 -16.74 -11.96
N MET A 168 -3.52 -16.52 -12.18
CA MET A 168 -2.67 -17.45 -12.96
C MET A 168 -2.60 -18.85 -12.34
N ASP A 169 -2.61 -18.97 -11.01
CA ASP A 169 -2.55 -20.27 -10.34
C ASP A 169 -3.87 -21.07 -10.47
N ARG A 170 -5.01 -20.37 -10.62
CA ARG A 170 -6.36 -20.98 -10.61
C ARG A 170 -6.96 -21.22 -11.99
N THR A 171 -6.33 -20.73 -13.05
CA THR A 171 -6.88 -20.78 -14.41
C THR A 171 -5.94 -21.48 -15.38
N PRO A 172 -6.47 -22.16 -16.42
CA PRO A 172 -5.62 -22.75 -17.45
C PRO A 172 -5.04 -21.71 -18.42
N VAL A 173 -5.63 -20.51 -18.47
CA VAL A 173 -5.32 -19.47 -19.45
C VAL A 173 -5.38 -18.09 -18.79
N PHE A 174 -4.35 -17.30 -19.03
CA PHE A 174 -4.28 -15.89 -18.63
C PHE A 174 -4.41 -14.99 -19.88
N PRO A 175 -5.54 -14.28 -20.06
CA PRO A 175 -5.73 -13.40 -21.22
C PRO A 175 -5.07 -12.03 -21.01
N ILE A 176 -4.31 -11.58 -22.01
CA ILE A 176 -3.80 -10.21 -22.12
C ILE A 176 -4.64 -9.45 -23.15
N PRO A 177 -5.22 -8.28 -22.79
CA PRO A 177 -5.96 -7.46 -23.74
C PRO A 177 -5.06 -6.82 -24.80
N GLY A 178 -5.49 -6.87 -26.05
CA GLY A 178 -4.81 -6.25 -27.17
C GLY A 178 -3.38 -6.77 -27.35
N ASP A 179 -2.44 -5.86 -27.54
CA ASP A 179 -1.01 -6.15 -27.65
C ASP A 179 -0.27 -6.14 -26.30
N GLY A 180 -0.98 -5.81 -25.21
CA GLY A 180 -0.42 -5.71 -23.86
C GLY A 180 0.54 -4.53 -23.66
N LYS A 181 0.65 -3.58 -24.60
CA LYS A 181 1.63 -2.47 -24.53
C LYS A 181 1.16 -1.29 -23.67
N PHE A 182 0.45 -1.55 -22.59
CA PHE A 182 0.01 -0.54 -21.63
C PHE A 182 1.13 -0.26 -20.62
N ILE A 183 1.55 0.99 -20.48
CA ILE A 183 2.67 1.34 -19.59
C ILE A 183 2.25 1.24 -18.12
N ARG A 184 3.12 0.60 -17.33
CA ARG A 184 3.02 0.46 -15.87
C ARG A 184 4.29 0.92 -15.20
N GLN A 185 4.14 1.48 -14.01
CA GLN A 185 5.23 1.99 -13.20
C GLN A 185 5.05 1.54 -11.74
N PRO A 186 5.21 0.24 -11.45
CA PRO A 186 4.90 -0.30 -10.13
C PRO A 186 5.92 0.16 -9.08
N LEU A 187 5.44 0.60 -7.91
CA LEU A 187 6.31 0.93 -6.77
C LEU A 187 6.49 -0.30 -5.88
N TYR A 188 7.75 -0.67 -5.61
CA TYR A 188 8.01 -1.74 -4.67
C TYR A 188 7.86 -1.25 -3.22
N VAL A 189 6.99 -1.90 -2.44
CA VAL A 189 6.74 -1.51 -1.04
C VAL A 189 7.96 -1.72 -0.14
N GLY A 190 8.89 -2.61 -0.51
CA GLY A 190 10.14 -2.80 0.22
C GLY A 190 11.02 -1.56 0.18
N ASP A 191 11.15 -0.94 -1.00
CA ASP A 191 11.86 0.34 -1.17
C ASP A 191 11.12 1.45 -0.43
N PHE A 192 9.78 1.48 -0.52
CA PHE A 192 8.98 2.46 0.22
C PHE A 192 9.13 2.33 1.74
N ALA A 193 9.18 1.10 2.28
CA ALA A 193 9.46 0.85 3.68
C ALA A 193 10.87 1.32 4.08
N ALA A 194 11.87 1.17 3.20
CA ALA A 194 13.21 1.71 3.43
C ALA A 194 13.23 3.25 3.43
N ILE A 195 12.44 3.90 2.58
CA ILE A 195 12.24 5.37 2.60
C ILE A 195 11.63 5.80 3.93
N ILE A 196 10.57 5.12 4.40
CA ILE A 196 9.96 5.40 5.70
C ILE A 196 11.00 5.24 6.83
N ALA A 197 11.77 4.15 6.83
CA ALA A 197 12.82 3.92 7.82
C ALA A 197 13.90 5.03 7.79
N SER A 198 14.30 5.48 6.61
CA SER A 198 15.23 6.61 6.44
C SER A 198 14.65 7.91 7.01
N CYS A 199 13.38 8.21 6.75
CA CYS A 199 12.69 9.38 7.31
C CYS A 199 12.63 9.32 8.84
N LEU A 200 12.35 8.15 9.42
CA LEU A 200 12.31 7.95 10.86
C LEU A 200 13.69 8.20 11.51
N ALA A 201 14.75 7.76 10.87
CA ALA A 201 16.12 7.95 11.35
C ALA A 201 16.63 9.40 11.18
N SER A 202 16.35 10.02 10.04
CA SER A 202 16.84 11.37 9.69
C SER A 202 15.95 12.51 10.16
N ARG A 203 14.69 12.21 10.56
CA ARG A 203 13.65 13.21 10.82
C ARG A 203 13.40 14.12 9.61
N ALA A 204 13.45 13.56 8.40
CA ALA A 204 13.18 14.29 7.16
C ALA A 204 11.86 15.06 7.23
N THR A 205 11.77 16.19 6.54
CA THR A 205 10.54 17.00 6.46
C THR A 205 10.24 17.38 5.01
N GLY A 206 9.01 17.81 4.75
CA GLY A 206 8.55 18.20 3.41
C GLY A 206 7.62 17.16 2.78
N THR A 207 7.27 17.37 1.51
CA THR A 207 6.29 16.55 0.80
C THR A 207 6.90 15.99 -0.48
N TYR A 208 6.82 14.67 -0.65
CA TYR A 208 7.49 13.95 -1.73
C TYR A 208 6.57 12.97 -2.42
N ASP A 209 6.49 13.07 -3.75
CA ASP A 209 5.83 12.08 -4.60
C ASP A 209 6.77 10.90 -4.83
N ILE A 210 6.34 9.70 -4.41
CA ILE A 210 7.16 8.48 -4.51
C ILE A 210 6.56 7.56 -5.57
N SER A 211 7.27 7.41 -6.68
CA SER A 211 6.89 6.58 -7.81
C SER A 211 7.90 5.46 -8.07
N GLY A 212 7.43 4.36 -8.67
CA GLY A 212 8.31 3.32 -9.17
C GLY A 212 9.30 3.87 -10.19
N ARG A 213 10.55 3.38 -10.22
CA ARG A 213 11.57 3.90 -11.13
C ARG A 213 11.55 3.27 -12.52
N GLU A 214 11.05 2.05 -12.62
CA GLU A 214 11.02 1.31 -13.88
C GLU A 214 9.63 1.38 -14.52
N GLN A 215 9.61 1.75 -15.80
CA GLN A 215 8.42 1.64 -16.64
C GLN A 215 8.48 0.33 -17.42
N ILE A 216 7.37 -0.39 -17.47
CA ILE A 216 7.27 -1.68 -18.14
C ILE A 216 5.91 -1.79 -18.84
N HIS A 217 5.87 -2.46 -20.00
CA HIS A 217 4.59 -2.80 -20.60
C HIS A 217 3.89 -3.89 -19.79
N TYR A 218 2.57 -3.78 -19.65
CA TYR A 218 1.74 -4.73 -18.93
C TYR A 218 2.01 -6.18 -19.38
N GLY A 219 2.09 -6.44 -20.68
CA GLY A 219 2.37 -7.78 -21.19
C GLY A 219 3.74 -8.32 -20.77
N ASP A 220 4.76 -7.46 -20.69
CA ASP A 220 6.10 -7.84 -20.21
C ASP A 220 6.12 -8.07 -18.70
N LEU A 221 5.38 -7.26 -17.94
CA LEU A 221 5.19 -7.47 -16.51
C LEU A 221 4.53 -8.82 -16.22
N ILE A 222 3.46 -9.16 -16.96
CA ILE A 222 2.80 -10.46 -16.86
C ILE A 222 3.76 -11.61 -17.20
N ARG A 223 4.54 -11.49 -18.28
CA ARG A 223 5.56 -12.48 -18.63
C ARG A 223 6.65 -12.63 -17.56
N MET A 224 7.07 -11.52 -16.95
CA MET A 224 8.07 -11.53 -15.88
C MET A 224 7.55 -12.24 -14.64
N ILE A 225 6.32 -11.94 -14.21
CA ILE A 225 5.66 -12.65 -13.12
C ILE A 225 5.52 -14.12 -13.46
N HIS A 226 5.04 -14.46 -14.66
CA HIS A 226 4.88 -15.85 -15.11
C HIS A 226 6.18 -16.63 -15.04
N ALA A 227 7.30 -16.06 -15.48
CA ALA A 227 8.62 -16.69 -15.41
C ALA A 227 9.14 -16.89 -13.97
N ILE A 228 8.79 -15.99 -13.04
CA ILE A 228 9.17 -16.11 -11.62
C ILE A 228 8.29 -17.14 -10.91
N VAL A 229 7.02 -17.19 -11.25
CA VAL A 229 6.01 -17.95 -10.53
C VAL A 229 5.87 -19.38 -11.05
N GLU A 230 6.09 -19.55 -12.35
CA GLU A 230 5.89 -20.78 -13.10
C GLU A 230 4.48 -21.37 -12.91
N PRO A 231 3.40 -20.57 -13.11
CA PRO A 231 2.04 -21.05 -12.92
C PRO A 231 1.62 -21.97 -14.07
N LYS A 232 0.54 -22.73 -13.88
CA LYS A 232 -0.02 -23.61 -14.93
C LYS A 232 -0.70 -22.85 -16.08
N ALA A 233 -1.11 -21.60 -15.85
CA ALA A 233 -1.80 -20.79 -16.86
C ALA A 233 -0.91 -20.54 -18.09
N ARG A 234 -1.50 -20.68 -19.29
CA ARG A 234 -0.89 -20.24 -20.55
C ARG A 234 -1.27 -18.80 -20.84
N ILE A 235 -0.30 -17.96 -21.20
CA ILE A 235 -0.55 -16.58 -21.59
C ILE A 235 -1.08 -16.55 -23.03
N ILE A 236 -2.21 -15.88 -23.26
CA ILE A 236 -2.76 -15.63 -24.60
C ILE A 236 -3.06 -14.14 -24.79
N HIS A 237 -2.94 -13.64 -26.01
CA HIS A 237 -3.43 -12.31 -26.36
C HIS A 237 -4.83 -12.41 -26.96
N LEU A 238 -5.74 -11.54 -26.54
CA LEU A 238 -7.09 -11.43 -27.09
C LEU A 238 -7.33 -10.02 -27.62
N PRO A 239 -7.96 -9.84 -28.79
CA PRO A 239 -8.37 -8.52 -29.24
C PRO A 239 -9.18 -7.82 -28.15
N TYR A 240 -8.90 -6.53 -27.90
CA TYR A 240 -9.50 -5.78 -26.79
C TYR A 240 -11.03 -5.92 -26.74
N ARG A 241 -11.69 -5.80 -27.89
CA ARG A 241 -13.16 -5.91 -28.01
C ARG A 241 -13.69 -7.29 -27.61
N VAL A 242 -12.97 -8.35 -27.98
CA VAL A 242 -13.33 -9.73 -27.60
C VAL A 242 -13.21 -9.87 -26.08
N PHE A 243 -12.10 -9.38 -25.50
CA PHE A 243 -11.91 -9.46 -24.06
C PHE A 243 -12.96 -8.65 -23.28
N TRP A 244 -13.27 -7.43 -23.75
CA TRP A 244 -14.33 -6.60 -23.19
C TRP A 244 -15.70 -7.31 -23.22
N LEU A 245 -16.06 -7.94 -24.35
CA LEU A 245 -17.31 -8.69 -24.48
C LEU A 245 -17.39 -9.87 -23.51
N LEU A 246 -16.28 -10.59 -23.31
CA LEU A 246 -16.20 -11.69 -22.35
C LEU A 246 -16.42 -11.19 -20.91
N LEU A 247 -15.79 -10.08 -20.51
CA LEU A 247 -15.99 -9.50 -19.18
C LEU A 247 -17.43 -9.00 -18.99
N TRP A 248 -18.01 -8.36 -20.02
CA TRP A 248 -19.39 -7.88 -20.01
C TRP A 248 -20.41 -9.02 -19.90
N ALA A 249 -20.15 -10.14 -20.57
CA ALA A 249 -20.98 -11.34 -20.46
C ALA A 249 -20.83 -11.98 -19.08
N TYR A 250 -19.60 -12.10 -18.58
CA TYR A 250 -19.30 -12.68 -17.26
C TYR A 250 -19.98 -11.89 -16.12
N ALA A 251 -19.98 -10.56 -16.18
CA ALA A 251 -20.62 -9.69 -15.21
C ALA A 251 -22.16 -9.84 -15.12
N ARG A 252 -22.80 -10.55 -16.06
CA ARG A 252 -24.24 -10.91 -15.94
C ARG A 252 -24.49 -12.16 -15.14
N VAL A 253 -23.49 -13.03 -15.05
CA VAL A 253 -23.60 -14.34 -14.39
C VAL A 253 -23.08 -14.22 -12.97
N ASP A 254 -21.93 -13.57 -12.79
CA ASP A 254 -21.32 -13.35 -11.49
C ASP A 254 -21.68 -11.95 -10.96
N ARG A 255 -22.24 -11.89 -9.75
CA ARG A 255 -22.61 -10.64 -9.07
C ARG A 255 -21.40 -9.89 -8.49
N ASN A 256 -20.23 -10.54 -8.39
CA ASN A 256 -19.00 -9.93 -7.90
C ASN A 256 -17.78 -10.36 -8.75
N PRO A 257 -17.73 -9.96 -10.03
CA PRO A 257 -16.68 -10.40 -10.93
C PRO A 257 -15.31 -9.83 -10.49
N PRO A 258 -14.24 -10.63 -10.52
CA PRO A 258 -12.94 -10.21 -10.00
C PRO A 258 -12.23 -9.20 -10.92
N PHE A 259 -12.65 -9.11 -12.19
CA PHE A 259 -12.18 -8.13 -13.16
C PHE A 259 -13.37 -7.65 -14.01
N THR A 260 -13.52 -6.34 -14.17
CA THR A 260 -14.68 -5.68 -14.80
C THR A 260 -14.28 -4.94 -16.07
N THR A 261 -15.28 -4.59 -16.90
CA THR A 261 -15.05 -3.72 -18.07
C THR A 261 -14.48 -2.35 -17.71
N ARG A 262 -14.89 -1.77 -16.56
CA ARG A 262 -14.30 -0.53 -16.04
C ARG A 262 -12.84 -0.67 -15.65
N GLN A 263 -12.47 -1.79 -15.03
CA GLN A 263 -11.06 -2.08 -14.73
C GLN A 263 -10.24 -2.32 -16.00
N LEU A 264 -10.83 -2.89 -17.04
CA LEU A 264 -10.19 -3.01 -18.36
C LEU A 264 -9.94 -1.63 -19.01
N GLU A 265 -10.91 -0.72 -18.92
CA GLU A 265 -10.76 0.66 -19.42
C GLU A 265 -9.67 1.43 -18.65
N ALA A 266 -9.64 1.29 -17.32
CA ALA A 266 -8.55 1.83 -16.51
C ALA A 266 -7.19 1.19 -16.87
N LEU A 267 -7.18 -0.11 -17.23
CA LEU A 267 -5.95 -0.81 -17.56
C LEU A 267 -5.27 -0.24 -18.83
N VAL A 268 -6.02 0.23 -19.81
CA VAL A 268 -5.40 0.71 -21.06
C VAL A 268 -4.84 2.12 -20.94
N ILE A 269 -5.17 2.84 -19.88
CA ILE A 269 -4.62 4.17 -19.60
C ILE A 269 -3.17 4.01 -19.13
N PRO A 270 -2.19 4.71 -19.75
CA PRO A 270 -0.81 4.72 -19.28
C PRO A 270 -0.72 5.27 -17.86
N GLU A 271 -0.07 4.51 -16.97
CA GLU A 271 0.24 4.97 -15.62
C GLU A 271 1.67 5.49 -15.61
N THR A 272 1.83 6.79 -15.83
CA THR A 272 3.11 7.49 -15.71
C THR A 272 3.02 8.58 -14.66
N PHE A 273 4.02 8.62 -13.78
CA PHE A 273 4.11 9.58 -12.69
C PHE A 273 5.47 10.30 -12.74
N PRO A 274 5.55 11.56 -12.29
CA PRO A 274 6.83 12.22 -12.07
C PRO A 274 7.75 11.36 -11.20
N VAL A 275 9.01 11.24 -11.60
CA VAL A 275 10.04 10.51 -10.86
C VAL A 275 11.03 11.52 -10.30
N ILE A 276 11.04 11.66 -8.98
CA ILE A 276 12.08 12.42 -8.26
C ILE A 276 13.27 11.50 -7.97
N ASP A 277 14.41 12.09 -7.61
CA ASP A 277 15.58 11.33 -7.14
C ASP A 277 15.43 10.88 -5.68
N TRP A 278 14.37 10.14 -5.38
CA TRP A 278 14.14 9.61 -4.04
C TRP A 278 15.29 8.72 -3.52
N PRO A 279 16.07 7.98 -4.35
CA PRO A 279 17.24 7.28 -3.86
C PRO A 279 18.31 8.20 -3.29
N GLY A 280 18.63 9.30 -3.99
CA GLY A 280 19.58 10.29 -3.50
C GLY A 280 19.06 11.04 -2.28
N ILE A 281 17.79 11.47 -2.30
CA ILE A 281 17.15 12.23 -1.22
C ILE A 281 17.10 11.43 0.09
N PHE A 282 16.75 10.15 0.03
CA PHE A 282 16.55 9.31 1.22
C PHE A 282 17.69 8.33 1.48
N GLY A 283 18.71 8.28 0.62
CA GLY A 283 19.81 7.32 0.73
C GLY A 283 19.36 5.86 0.58
N VAL A 284 18.34 5.60 -0.24
CA VAL A 284 17.74 4.27 -0.44
C VAL A 284 18.08 3.75 -1.83
N THR A 285 18.72 2.58 -1.91
CA THR A 285 18.94 1.92 -3.20
C THR A 285 17.63 1.38 -3.74
N ALA A 286 17.28 1.77 -4.97
CA ALA A 286 16.11 1.22 -5.64
C ALA A 286 16.32 -0.24 -6.03
N THR A 287 15.35 -1.09 -5.71
CA THR A 287 15.39 -2.51 -6.04
C THR A 287 14.97 -2.71 -7.49
N PRO A 288 15.77 -3.42 -8.31
CA PRO A 288 15.37 -3.77 -9.67
C PRO A 288 14.04 -4.52 -9.69
N LEU A 289 13.15 -4.20 -10.63
CA LEU A 289 11.77 -4.71 -10.67
C LEU A 289 11.73 -6.24 -10.63
N ARG A 290 12.61 -6.91 -11.38
CA ARG A 290 12.73 -8.39 -11.35
C ARG A 290 13.03 -8.90 -9.95
N THR A 291 14.03 -8.33 -9.29
CA THR A 291 14.43 -8.71 -7.92
C THR A 291 13.30 -8.45 -6.93
N ALA A 292 12.61 -7.31 -7.04
CA ALA A 292 11.44 -7.00 -6.22
C ALA A 292 10.29 -8.01 -6.41
N LEU A 293 10.03 -8.46 -7.64
CA LEU A 293 9.03 -9.48 -7.92
C LEU A 293 9.45 -10.87 -7.40
N GLU A 294 10.73 -11.22 -7.52
CA GLU A 294 11.28 -12.45 -6.94
C GLU A 294 11.14 -12.45 -5.41
N GLU A 295 11.54 -11.37 -4.75
CA GLU A 295 11.35 -11.20 -3.30
C GLU A 295 9.86 -11.27 -2.94
N THR A 296 8.99 -10.66 -3.74
CA THR A 296 7.54 -10.68 -3.50
C THR A 296 6.95 -12.09 -3.55
N TYR A 297 7.30 -12.88 -4.57
CA TYR A 297 6.62 -14.15 -4.88
C TYR A 297 7.36 -15.41 -4.47
N ARG A 298 8.64 -15.32 -4.10
CA ARG A 298 9.47 -16.46 -3.71
C ARG A 298 10.03 -16.36 -2.29
N HIS A 299 9.73 -15.30 -1.52
CA HIS A 299 10.19 -15.22 -0.13
C HIS A 299 9.62 -16.39 0.70
N PRO A 300 10.46 -17.16 1.42
CA PRO A 300 10.03 -18.38 2.10
C PRO A 300 8.93 -18.13 3.13
N ASP A 301 9.05 -17.06 3.90
CA ASP A 301 8.13 -16.82 5.03
C ASP A 301 6.87 -16.00 4.68
N TYR A 302 6.95 -15.13 3.67
CA TYR A 302 5.93 -14.08 3.45
C TYR A 302 5.16 -14.23 2.14
N SER A 303 5.72 -14.90 1.12
CA SER A 303 5.08 -15.00 -0.20
C SER A 303 3.74 -15.75 -0.19
N GLY A 304 3.56 -16.68 0.73
CA GLY A 304 2.32 -17.45 0.91
C GLY A 304 1.24 -16.75 1.74
N ILE A 305 1.54 -15.57 2.32
CA ILE A 305 0.64 -14.88 3.23
C ILE A 305 -0.23 -13.88 2.47
N VAL A 306 -1.54 -13.98 2.64
CA VAL A 306 -2.53 -13.12 1.99
C VAL A 306 -3.36 -12.40 3.05
N LEU A 307 -3.48 -11.08 2.92
CA LEU A 307 -4.33 -10.25 3.78
C LEU A 307 -5.78 -10.27 3.33
N ASP A 308 -6.67 -10.16 4.31
CA ASP A 308 -8.11 -10.03 4.13
C ASP A 308 -8.50 -8.60 3.69
N PHE A 309 -9.74 -8.42 3.17
CA PHE A 309 -10.24 -7.12 2.67
C PHE A 309 -11.01 -6.30 3.67
#